data_AF-A0A0K1F9B3-F1
#
_entry.id   AF-A0A0K1F9B3-F1
#
_cell.length_a   1.000
_cell.length_b   1.000
_cell.length_c   1.000
_cell.angle_alpha   90.00
_cell.angle_beta   90.00
_cell.angle_gamma   90.00
#
_symmetry.space_group_name_H-M   'P 1'
#
loop_
_entity.id
_entity.type
_entity.pdbx_description
1 polymer ?
#
loop_
_entity_poly.entity_id
_entity_poly.type
_entity_poly.pdbx_seq_one_letter_code
_entity_poly.pdbx_strand_id
1 'polypeptide(L)' 'MGRYDISTTTIGQLLKDPEAVAILDKYAPGLTSHPMIGMAKGMKAEKAMKMASGKIPQDRLDTIVSEISAL' A
#
# COMPACT_ATOMS: atom_id res chain seq x y z
N MET A 1 -8.41 -14.60 -7.68
CA MET A 1 -6.99 -14.41 -7.33
C MET A 1 -6.68 -13.00 -7.76
N GLY A 2 -6.48 -12.11 -6.79
CA GLY A 2 -6.28 -10.68 -7.03
C GLY A 2 -5.15 -10.38 -7.98
N ARG A 3 -5.24 -9.31 -8.77
CA ARG A 3 -4.14 -8.94 -9.67
C ARG A 3 -2.91 -8.52 -8.91
N TYR A 4 -3.05 -8.07 -7.65
CA TYR A 4 -1.94 -7.72 -6.79
C TYR A 4 -1.97 -8.49 -5.46
N ASP A 5 -0.83 -9.08 -5.11
CA ASP A 5 -0.62 -9.75 -3.82
C ASP A 5 0.38 -8.94 -3.00
N ILE A 6 0.00 -8.51 -1.82
CA ILE A 6 0.69 -7.42 -1.09
C ILE A 6 1.92 -7.91 -0.33
N SER A 7 1.99 -9.24 -0.17
CA SER A 7 3.11 -9.98 0.38
C SER A 7 4.23 -10.15 -0.66
N THR A 8 3.93 -10.02 -1.96
CA THR A 8 4.89 -10.16 -3.06
C THR A 8 5.12 -8.87 -3.83
N THR A 9 4.08 -8.04 -3.94
CA THR A 9 4.06 -6.76 -4.64
C THR A 9 4.79 -5.71 -3.81
N THR A 10 5.64 -4.95 -4.49
CA THR A 10 6.32 -3.81 -3.87
C THR A 10 5.44 -2.57 -3.90
N ILE A 11 5.66 -1.63 -2.99
CA ILE A 11 5.02 -0.31 -3.06
C ILE A 11 5.22 0.30 -4.44
N GLY A 12 6.40 0.12 -5.05
CA GLY A 12 6.67 0.70 -6.36
C GLY A 12 5.83 0.14 -7.50
N GLN A 13 5.34 -1.09 -7.40
CA GLN A 13 4.37 -1.62 -8.35
C GLN A 13 2.98 -1.03 -8.08
N LEU A 14 2.54 -0.97 -6.82
CA LEU A 14 1.25 -0.34 -6.47
C LEU A 14 1.21 1.14 -6.87
N LEU A 15 2.32 1.86 -6.73
CA LEU A 15 2.41 3.27 -7.12
C LEU A 15 2.39 3.51 -8.62
N LYS A 16 2.60 2.48 -9.45
CA LYS A 16 2.40 2.57 -10.90
C LYS A 16 0.94 2.46 -11.29
N ASP A 17 0.11 1.96 -10.37
CA ASP A 17 -1.30 1.72 -10.62
C ASP A 17 -2.14 2.83 -9.97
N PRO A 18 -2.84 3.67 -10.75
CA PRO A 18 -3.56 4.82 -10.22
C PRO A 18 -4.68 4.42 -9.25
N GLU A 19 -5.26 3.23 -9.42
CA GLU A 19 -6.30 2.72 -8.51
C GLU A 19 -5.70 2.35 -7.15
N ALA A 20 -4.58 1.62 -7.14
CA ALA A 20 -3.89 1.29 -5.90
C ALA A 20 -3.32 2.55 -5.20
N VAL A 21 -2.86 3.55 -5.96
CA VAL A 21 -2.47 4.86 -5.43
C VAL A 21 -3.64 5.54 -4.74
N ALA A 22 -4.84 5.55 -5.34
CA ALA A 22 -6.02 6.19 -4.75
C ALA A 22 -6.44 5.52 -3.44
N ILE A 23 -6.39 4.19 -3.37
CA ILE A 23 -6.63 3.44 -2.14
C ILE A 23 -5.57 3.83 -1.10
N LEU A 24 -4.28 3.71 -1.44
CA LEU A 24 -3.19 4.04 -0.51
C LEU A 24 -3.27 5.48 0.00
N ASP A 25 -3.62 6.46 -0.84
CA ASP A 25 -3.72 7.87 -0.47
C ASP A 25 -4.88 8.13 0.50
N LYS A 26 -6.03 7.46 0.27
CA LYS A 26 -7.21 7.53 1.15
C LYS A 26 -6.92 7.09 2.59
N TYR A 27 -6.00 6.13 2.78
CA TYR A 27 -5.70 5.56 4.08
C TYR A 27 -4.36 5.99 4.66
N ALA A 28 -3.37 6.30 3.82
CA ALA A 28 -2.03 6.74 4.17
C ALA A 28 -1.70 8.04 3.42
N PRO A 29 -2.37 9.16 3.77
CA PRO A 29 -2.13 10.44 3.12
C PRO A 29 -0.66 10.85 3.28
N GLY A 30 -0.02 11.14 2.15
CA GLY A 30 1.39 11.51 2.10
C GLY A 30 2.36 10.36 1.91
N LEU A 31 1.92 9.09 1.79
CA LEU A 31 2.81 7.98 1.42
C LEU A 31 3.44 8.23 0.05
N THR A 32 2.61 8.51 -0.95
CA THR A 32 2.95 8.85 -2.35
C THR A 32 3.85 10.08 -2.47
N SER A 33 3.67 11.05 -1.58
CA SER A 33 4.39 12.32 -1.57
C SER A 33 5.57 12.36 -0.59
N HIS A 34 5.84 11.28 0.16
CA HIS A 34 6.92 11.26 1.14
C HIS A 34 8.28 11.21 0.43
N PRO A 35 9.31 11.96 0.87
CA PRO A 35 10.67 11.84 0.32
C PRO A 35 11.26 10.42 0.40
N MET A 36 10.73 9.57 1.28
CA MET A 36 11.14 8.17 1.41
C MET A 36 10.41 7.24 0.44
N ILE A 37 9.47 7.73 -0.38
CA ILE A 37 8.73 6.90 -1.32
C ILE A 37 9.68 6.23 -2.32
N GLY A 38 10.76 6.91 -2.72
CA GLY A 38 11.81 6.32 -3.57
C GLY A 38 12.45 5.08 -2.96
N MET A 39 12.65 5.06 -1.65
CA MET A 39 13.18 3.91 -0.91
C MET A 39 12.08 2.87 -0.65
N ALA A 40 10.88 3.32 -0.31
CA ALA A 40 9.72 2.47 -0.08
C ALA A 40 9.28 1.72 -1.34
N LYS A 41 9.50 2.28 -2.54
CA LYS A 41 9.24 1.63 -3.84
C LYS A 41 9.91 0.25 -3.96
N GLY A 42 11.09 0.07 -3.34
CA GLY A 42 11.78 -1.22 -3.29
C GLY A 42 11.34 -2.14 -2.15
N MET A 43 10.56 -1.65 -1.18
CA MET A 43 10.00 -2.44 -0.11
C MET A 43 8.70 -3.13 -0.51
N LYS A 44 8.46 -4.29 0.10
CA LYS A 44 7.16 -4.97 0.04
C LYS A 44 6.07 -4.10 0.65
N ALA A 45 4.93 -4.04 -0.01
CA ALA A 45 3.79 -3.25 0.45
C ALA A 45 3.26 -3.72 1.81
N GLU A 46 3.24 -5.03 2.07
CA GLU A 46 2.94 -5.60 3.39
C GLU A 46 3.80 -4.99 4.51
N LYS A 47 5.11 -4.79 4.26
CA LYS A 47 6.03 -4.27 5.28
C LYS A 47 5.76 -2.80 5.59
N ALA A 48 5.47 -2.01 4.57
CA ALA A 48 5.08 -0.63 4.76
C ALA A 48 3.71 -0.50 5.44
N MET A 49 2.76 -1.37 5.10
CA MET A 49 1.46 -1.43 5.78
C MET A 49 1.58 -1.87 7.23
N LYS A 50 2.49 -2.80 7.57
CA LYS A 50 2.84 -3.14 8.96
C LYS A 50 3.52 -2.00 9.73
N MET A 51 4.19 -1.08 9.04
CA MET A 51 4.68 0.14 9.70
C MET A 51 3.55 1.14 9.90
N ALA A 52 2.62 1.20 8.95
CA ALA A 52 1.41 2.02 9.04
C ALA A 52 0.39 1.47 10.06
N SER A 53 0.40 0.17 10.37
CA SER A 53 -0.50 -0.45 11.36
C SER A 53 -0.32 0.07 12.79
N GLY A 54 0.83 0.71 13.08
CA GLY A 54 1.01 1.45 14.32
C GLY A 54 0.25 2.79 14.37
N LYS A 55 -0.22 3.28 13.22
CA LYS A 55 -0.95 4.55 13.05
C LYS A 55 -2.38 4.36 12.54
N ILE A 56 -2.67 3.25 11.87
CA ILE A 56 -3.96 2.92 11.26
C ILE A 56 -4.47 1.62 11.89
N PRO A 57 -5.75 1.54 12.31
CA PRO A 57 -6.31 0.31 12.85
C PRO A 57 -6.25 -0.85 11.84
N GLN A 58 -6.07 -2.07 12.34
CA GLN A 58 -5.93 -3.30 11.54
C GLN A 58 -7.11 -3.51 10.58
N ASP A 59 -8.35 -3.26 10.99
CA ASP A 59 -9.53 -3.40 10.12
C ASP A 59 -9.43 -2.57 8.82
N ARG A 60 -8.86 -1.36 8.91
CA ARG A 60 -8.64 -0.53 7.73
C ARG A 60 -7.54 -1.10 6.85
N LEU A 61 -6.50 -1.68 7.45
CA LEU A 61 -5.44 -2.34 6.67
C LEU A 61 -5.98 -3.55 5.93
N ASP A 62 -6.79 -4.38 6.57
CA ASP A 62 -7.46 -5.51 5.90
C ASP A 62 -8.36 -5.01 4.76
N THR A 63 -9.04 -3.88 4.93
CA THR A 63 -9.83 -3.26 3.85
C THR A 63 -8.94 -2.83 2.68
N ILE A 64 -7.83 -2.13 2.93
CA ILE A 64 -6.86 -1.75 1.90
C ILE A 64 -6.32 -2.99 1.20
N VAL A 65 -5.99 -4.02 1.97
CA VAL A 65 -5.43 -5.26 1.47
C VAL A 65 -6.44 -5.94 0.55
N SER A 66 -7.68 -6.01 0.98
CA SER A 66 -8.77 -6.59 0.21
C SER A 66 -9.05 -5.80 -1.06
N GLU A 67 -9.10 -4.46 -1.01
CA GLU A 67 -9.32 -3.63 -2.21
C GLU A 67 -8.15 -3.74 -3.20
N ILE A 68 -6.90 -3.67 -2.75
CA ILE A 68 -5.72 -3.82 -3.61
C ILE A 68 -5.64 -5.22 -4.21
N SER A 69 -6.03 -6.24 -3.45
CA SER A 69 -6.12 -7.61 -3.97
C SER A 69 -7.41 -7.88 -4.75
N ALA A 70 -8.37 -6.96 -4.79
CA ALA A 70 -9.55 -7.07 -5.64
C ALA A 70 -9.35 -6.40 -7.01
N LEU A 71 -8.42 -5.44 -7.09
CA LEU A 71 -7.89 -4.92 -8.36
C LEU A 71 -7.27 -6.05 -9.18
#